data_AF-A0A553PNC2-F1
#
_entry.id   AF-A0A553PNC2-F1
#
_cell.length_a   1.000
_cell.length_b   1.000
_cell.length_c   1.000
_cell.angle_alpha   90.00
_cell.angle_beta   90.00
_cell.angle_gamma   90.00
#
_symmetry.space_group_name_H-M   'P 1'
#
loop_
_entity.id
_entity.type
_entity.pdbx_description
1 polymer ?
#
loop_
_entity_poly.entity_id
_entity_poly.type
_entity_poly.pdbx_seq_one_letter_code
_entity_poly.pdbx_strand_id
1 'polypeptide(L)'
;MRPPADSTKEFTDPSVCPTYMYKGDLFPPFLSGSGYILPQAVIPCLYEQTRRLPFLHIDDVFVTGFCAEACGFMRWALIGTDPRAYKGPIVKGWPPGKSRDMNQIMVKNYIVEHCSNQDLSRVKLFIGVKTVATHFEACNTTRETWASFQHNHPDVKVMFFLGEVEDLQLLNHLKLEIQAHCDLVIVHGLDTYQNVTMKTQLGLNPVVSMIMDDDSYLNLQQLHHLISHRLLARPFDNALIGFIFGGEIHFGMQWELQ
;
A
#
# COMPACT_ATOMS: atom_id res chain seq x y z
N MET A 1 1.40 14.68 -14.45
CA MET A 1 2.18 14.55 -13.20
C MET A 1 2.52 15.96 -12.75
N ARG A 2 2.18 16.36 -11.52
CA ARG A 2 2.50 17.71 -11.06
C ARG A 2 4.01 17.79 -10.83
N PRO A 3 4.69 18.81 -11.39
CA PRO A 3 6.10 19.03 -11.11
C PRO A 3 6.30 19.28 -9.61
N PRO A 4 7.51 19.03 -9.09
CA PRO A 4 7.83 19.36 -7.71
C PRO A 4 7.53 20.83 -7.41
N ALA A 5 6.84 21.09 -6.29
CA ALA A 5 6.48 22.45 -5.89
C ALA A 5 7.56 23.08 -4.99
N ASP A 6 7.57 24.42 -4.93
CA ASP A 6 8.61 25.23 -4.25
C ASP A 6 8.94 24.76 -2.82
N SER A 7 10.22 24.56 -2.54
CA SER A 7 10.82 23.89 -1.37
C SER A 7 10.53 24.48 0.02
N THR A 8 9.87 25.64 0.11
CA THR A 8 9.95 26.49 1.31
C THR A 8 8.81 26.31 2.32
N LYS A 9 7.78 25.48 2.05
CA LYS A 9 6.62 25.31 2.95
C LYS A 9 6.17 23.85 3.08
N GLU A 10 5.55 23.54 4.22
CA GLU A 10 4.74 22.33 4.39
C GLU A 10 3.59 22.35 3.38
N PHE A 11 3.45 21.28 2.60
CA PHE A 11 2.43 21.19 1.57
C PHE A 11 1.19 20.48 2.09
N THR A 12 0.03 20.96 1.66
CA THR A 12 -1.28 20.41 2.04
C THR A 12 -1.85 19.49 0.96
N ASP A 13 -1.09 19.17 -0.09
CA ASP A 13 -1.54 18.29 -1.18
C ASP A 13 -0.66 17.02 -1.20
N PRO A 14 -1.21 15.83 -0.88
CA PRO A 14 -0.47 14.58 -0.80
C PRO A 14 -0.08 14.03 -2.19
N SER A 15 -0.64 14.58 -3.26
CA SER A 15 -0.27 14.23 -4.64
C SER A 15 0.87 15.09 -5.20
N VAL A 16 1.36 16.06 -4.40
CA VAL A 16 2.44 16.97 -4.79
C VAL A 16 3.70 16.61 -4.03
N CYS A 17 4.76 16.31 -4.77
CA CYS A 17 6.06 16.13 -4.18
C CYS A 17 6.78 17.47 -3.99
N PRO A 18 7.23 17.81 -2.78
CA PRO A 18 8.07 18.98 -2.58
C PRO A 18 9.44 18.80 -3.26
N THR A 19 9.97 19.87 -3.83
CA THR A 19 11.33 19.90 -4.41
C THR A 19 12.43 19.52 -3.43
N TYR A 20 12.25 19.76 -2.12
CA TYR A 20 13.19 19.33 -1.10
C TYR A 20 13.19 17.80 -0.90
N MET A 21 12.12 17.10 -1.27
CA MET A 21 12.03 15.64 -1.22
C MET A 21 12.59 15.00 -2.49
N TYR A 22 12.27 15.56 -3.65
CA TYR A 22 12.69 15.05 -4.94
C TYR A 22 12.83 16.19 -5.95
N LYS A 23 14.00 16.28 -6.59
CA LYS A 23 14.32 17.34 -7.56
C LYS A 23 14.12 16.92 -9.03
N GLY A 24 13.85 15.64 -9.29
CA GLY A 24 13.68 15.16 -10.66
C GLY A 24 12.38 15.62 -11.29
N ASP A 25 12.39 15.78 -12.61
CA ASP A 25 11.24 16.25 -13.37
C ASP A 25 10.13 15.20 -13.50
N LEU A 26 10.50 13.91 -13.41
CA LEU A 26 9.60 12.77 -13.54
C LEU A 26 9.91 11.72 -12.47
N PHE A 27 8.87 11.04 -11.99
CA PHE A 27 9.02 9.83 -11.18
C PHE A 27 9.35 8.63 -12.07
N PRO A 28 10.04 7.61 -11.51
CA PRO A 28 10.13 6.31 -12.16
C PRO A 28 8.72 5.72 -12.39
N PRO A 29 8.57 4.74 -13.31
CA PRO A 29 7.30 4.04 -13.45
C PRO A 29 6.84 3.45 -12.11
N PHE A 30 5.62 3.77 -11.71
CA PHE A 30 4.98 3.31 -10.47
C PHE A 30 3.56 2.83 -10.76
N LEU A 31 2.95 2.14 -9.79
CA LEU A 31 1.59 1.61 -9.86
C LEU A 31 0.65 2.50 -9.04
N SER A 32 -0.57 2.75 -9.54
CA SER A 32 -1.57 3.54 -8.82
C SER A 32 -1.99 2.94 -7.47
N GLY A 33 -2.22 3.80 -6.47
CA GLY A 33 -2.87 3.48 -5.20
C GLY A 33 -4.25 2.79 -5.30
N SER A 34 -4.96 2.95 -6.43
CA SER A 34 -6.25 2.28 -6.67
C SER A 34 -6.18 0.75 -6.59
N GLY A 35 -4.98 0.18 -6.80
CA GLY A 35 -4.78 -1.25 -6.65
C GLY A 35 -3.49 -1.73 -7.31
N TYR A 36 -2.66 -2.42 -6.54
CA TYR A 36 -1.50 -3.14 -7.09
C TYR A 36 -1.30 -4.50 -6.42
N ILE A 37 -0.79 -5.44 -7.21
CA ILE A 37 -0.54 -6.82 -6.85
C ILE A 37 0.97 -7.03 -6.68
N LEU A 38 1.33 -7.64 -5.55
CA LEU A 38 2.68 -7.98 -5.14
C LEU A 38 2.79 -9.51 -4.94
N PRO A 39 3.56 -10.20 -5.78
CA PRO A 39 3.97 -11.58 -5.55
C PRO A 39 4.83 -11.70 -4.29
N GLN A 40 4.78 -12.85 -3.62
CA GLN A 40 5.57 -13.11 -2.42
C GLN A 40 7.08 -12.83 -2.60
N ALA A 41 7.62 -13.17 -3.77
CA ALA A 41 9.05 -13.08 -4.06
C ALA A 41 9.59 -11.63 -4.09
N VAL A 42 8.77 -10.63 -4.42
CA VAL A 42 9.23 -9.22 -4.47
C VAL A 42 9.28 -8.57 -3.08
N ILE A 43 8.53 -9.11 -2.13
CA ILE A 43 8.31 -8.54 -0.80
C ILE A 43 9.62 -8.31 -0.02
N PRO A 44 10.58 -9.27 0.07
CA PRO A 44 11.80 -9.07 0.86
C PRO A 44 12.68 -7.94 0.36
N CYS A 45 12.86 -7.81 -0.97
CA CYS A 45 13.68 -6.74 -1.52
C CYS A 45 13.01 -5.37 -1.35
N LEU A 46 11.70 -5.27 -1.63
CA LEU A 46 10.95 -4.03 -1.41
C LEU A 46 11.09 -3.57 0.04
N TYR A 47 10.93 -4.49 1.00
CA TYR A 47 11.14 -4.19 2.42
C TYR A 47 12.53 -3.67 2.73
N GLU A 48 13.57 -4.29 2.18
CA GLU A 48 14.93 -3.87 2.44
C GLU A 48 15.20 -2.46 1.89
N GLN A 49 14.65 -2.15 0.71
CA GLN A 49 14.81 -0.86 0.07
C GLN A 49 14.04 0.26 0.78
N THR A 50 12.87 -0.02 1.38
CA THR A 50 12.18 1.00 2.20
C THR A 50 13.03 1.46 3.39
N ARG A 51 13.97 0.64 3.88
CA ARG A 51 14.88 1.00 4.97
C ARG A 51 16.14 1.74 4.53
N ARG A 52 16.49 1.61 3.24
CA ARG A 52 17.74 2.13 2.66
C ARG A 52 17.53 3.44 1.93
N LEU A 53 16.42 3.57 1.21
CA LEU A 53 16.13 4.75 0.42
C LEU A 53 15.56 5.86 1.31
N PRO A 54 15.94 7.14 1.08
CA PRO A 54 15.35 8.27 1.76
C PRO A 54 13.83 8.34 1.55
N PHE A 55 13.11 8.52 2.64
CA PHE A 55 11.65 8.62 2.65
C PHE A 55 11.12 9.63 1.62
N LEU A 56 10.04 9.26 0.92
CA LEU A 56 9.27 10.12 0.04
C LEU A 56 7.80 9.86 0.32
N HIS A 57 7.05 10.87 0.76
CA HIS A 57 5.69 10.73 1.32
C HIS A 57 4.60 10.19 0.38
N ILE A 58 4.89 9.98 -0.91
CA ILE A 58 3.93 9.45 -1.87
C ILE A 58 4.15 7.93 -1.95
N ASP A 59 3.31 7.20 -1.24
CA ASP A 59 3.50 5.80 -0.90
C ASP A 59 3.68 4.86 -2.10
N ASP A 60 2.78 4.97 -3.06
CA ASP A 60 2.76 4.14 -4.25
C ASP A 60 3.95 4.47 -5.17
N VAL A 61 4.30 5.74 -5.32
CA VAL A 61 5.51 6.22 -6.01
C VAL A 61 6.79 5.69 -5.34
N PHE A 62 6.88 5.72 -4.01
CA PHE A 62 8.09 5.28 -3.32
C PHE A 62 8.26 3.75 -3.31
N VAL A 63 7.20 2.99 -3.01
CA VAL A 63 7.28 1.52 -2.94
C VAL A 63 7.33 0.91 -4.34
N THR A 64 6.39 1.26 -5.21
CA THR A 64 6.26 0.61 -6.52
C THR A 64 7.07 1.30 -7.63
N GLY A 65 7.54 2.53 -7.38
CA GLY A 65 8.51 3.26 -8.20
C GLY A 65 9.93 3.11 -7.68
N PHE A 66 10.34 3.89 -6.68
CA PHE A 66 11.76 3.93 -6.27
C PHE A 66 12.30 2.60 -5.71
N CYS A 67 11.60 1.95 -4.77
CA CYS A 67 12.06 0.69 -4.19
C CYS A 67 12.07 -0.44 -5.22
N ALA A 68 11.02 -0.56 -6.03
CA ALA A 68 10.97 -1.55 -7.10
C ALA A 68 12.05 -1.32 -8.17
N GLU A 69 12.41 -0.08 -8.47
CA GLU A 69 13.51 0.24 -9.40
C GLU A 69 14.86 -0.19 -8.81
N ALA A 70 15.10 0.11 -7.54
CA ALA A 70 16.31 -0.32 -6.83
C ALA A 70 16.44 -1.86 -6.75
N CYS A 71 15.31 -2.57 -6.74
CA CYS A 71 15.26 -4.04 -6.82
C CYS A 71 15.32 -4.60 -8.25
N GLY A 72 15.23 -3.75 -9.29
CA GLY A 72 15.16 -4.18 -10.69
C GLY A 72 13.85 -4.89 -11.05
N PHE A 73 12.75 -4.63 -10.32
CA PHE A 73 11.46 -5.25 -10.60
C PHE A 73 10.69 -4.54 -11.70
N MET A 74 10.11 -5.32 -12.61
CA MET A 74 9.27 -4.80 -13.67
C MET A 74 7.88 -4.42 -13.17
N ARG A 75 7.19 -3.53 -13.90
CA ARG A 75 5.77 -3.23 -13.68
C ARG A 75 5.00 -3.69 -14.88
N TRP A 76 3.97 -4.49 -14.65
CA TRP A 76 3.11 -5.02 -15.67
C TRP A 76 1.75 -4.33 -15.59
N ALA A 77 1.37 -3.69 -16.69
CA ALA A 77 0.14 -2.93 -16.74
C ALA A 77 -1.07 -3.86 -16.73
N LEU A 78 -1.97 -3.65 -15.77
CA LEU A 78 -3.37 -4.00 -15.95
C LEU A 78 -3.94 -2.98 -16.94
N ILE A 79 -4.42 -3.44 -18.09
CA ILE A 79 -5.01 -2.56 -19.10
C ILE A 79 -6.28 -1.95 -18.49
N GLY A 80 -6.21 -0.67 -18.12
CA GLY A 80 -7.40 0.08 -17.68
C GLY A 80 -7.08 1.46 -17.12
N THR A 81 -7.81 2.45 -17.62
CA THR A 81 -7.96 3.83 -17.12
C THR A 81 -6.79 4.81 -17.32
N ASP A 82 -7.18 5.99 -17.81
CA ASP A 82 -6.33 7.14 -18.11
C ASP A 82 -5.91 7.82 -16.78
N PRO A 83 -4.61 7.87 -16.48
CA PRO A 83 -4.03 8.60 -15.35
C PRO A 83 -4.50 10.02 -15.11
N ARG A 84 -5.04 10.68 -16.15
CA ARG A 84 -5.39 12.09 -16.16
C ARG A 84 -6.75 12.39 -15.53
N ALA A 85 -7.52 11.37 -15.13
CA ALA A 85 -8.89 11.54 -14.62
C ALA A 85 -9.03 11.59 -13.08
N TYR A 86 -7.96 11.38 -12.31
CA TYR A 86 -8.05 11.30 -10.85
C TYR A 86 -8.29 12.67 -10.16
N LYS A 87 -9.27 12.74 -9.24
CA LYS A 87 -9.54 13.87 -8.33
C LYS A 87 -9.94 13.33 -6.95
N GLY A 88 -9.02 13.38 -5.98
CA GLY A 88 -9.23 12.89 -4.59
C GLY A 88 -9.20 13.98 -3.50
N PRO A 89 -9.54 13.64 -2.24
CA PRO A 89 -9.59 14.56 -1.10
C PRO A 89 -8.20 14.98 -0.55
N ILE A 90 -8.21 16.02 0.30
CA ILE A 90 -7.02 16.76 0.77
C ILE A 90 -6.52 16.22 2.11
N VAL A 91 -5.21 15.94 2.23
CA VAL A 91 -4.55 15.45 3.46
C VAL A 91 -3.21 16.18 3.66
N LYS A 92 -2.71 16.29 4.90
CA LYS A 92 -1.47 17.00 5.22
C LYS A 92 -0.22 16.25 4.70
N GLY A 93 0.69 16.96 4.04
CA GLY A 93 1.96 16.43 3.55
C GLY A 93 3.06 16.43 4.63
N TRP A 94 4.21 15.84 4.30
CA TRP A 94 5.34 15.76 5.23
C TRP A 94 5.99 17.13 5.47
N PRO A 95 6.43 17.47 6.69
CA PRO A 95 7.01 18.78 6.99
C PRO A 95 8.49 18.88 6.57
N PRO A 96 8.96 20.06 6.13
CA PRO A 96 10.38 20.31 5.93
C PRO A 96 11.17 20.19 7.25
N GLY A 97 12.38 19.63 7.20
CA GLY A 97 13.28 19.50 8.36
C GLY A 97 13.02 18.29 9.28
N LYS A 98 12.02 17.46 8.98
CA LYS A 98 11.86 16.13 9.59
C LYS A 98 12.79 15.11 8.94
N SER A 99 13.38 14.22 9.74
CA SER A 99 14.28 13.16 9.26
C SER A 99 13.61 12.32 8.16
N ARG A 100 14.39 11.93 7.15
CA ARG A 100 13.98 11.04 6.06
C ARG A 100 14.54 9.62 6.22
N ASP A 101 15.24 9.35 7.31
CA ASP A 101 15.78 8.03 7.64
C ASP A 101 14.66 7.11 8.13
N MET A 102 14.28 6.16 7.29
CA MET A 102 13.22 5.21 7.59
C MET A 102 13.52 4.32 8.80
N ASN A 103 14.79 4.12 9.19
CA ASN A 103 15.09 3.37 10.40
C ASN A 103 14.74 4.13 11.69
N GLN A 104 14.62 5.46 11.61
CA GLN A 104 14.19 6.31 12.73
C GLN A 104 12.67 6.47 12.78
N ILE A 105 12.00 6.25 11.65
CA ILE A 105 10.54 6.41 11.49
C ILE A 105 9.83 5.07 11.72
N MET A 106 10.38 3.97 11.23
CA MET A 106 9.77 2.64 11.41
C MET A 106 9.76 2.25 12.89
N VAL A 107 8.56 2.18 13.43
CA VAL A 107 8.32 1.71 14.79
C VAL A 107 8.53 0.20 14.82
N LYS A 108 9.32 -0.30 15.78
CA LYS A 108 9.58 -1.75 15.95
C LYS A 108 8.28 -2.55 16.16
N ASN A 109 7.26 -1.92 16.74
CA ASN A 109 5.91 -2.45 16.90
C ASN A 109 4.96 -1.52 16.12
N TYR A 110 4.68 -1.84 14.86
CA TYR A 110 3.84 -0.99 14.01
C TYR A 110 2.35 -1.21 14.26
N ILE A 111 1.96 -2.43 14.59
CA ILE A 111 0.58 -2.76 14.90
C ILE A 111 0.24 -2.28 16.30
N VAL A 112 -0.75 -1.41 16.37
CA VAL A 112 -1.27 -0.80 17.60
C VAL A 112 -2.33 -1.69 18.22
N GLU A 113 -3.26 -2.15 17.39
CA GLU A 113 -4.38 -2.98 17.80
C GLU A 113 -4.84 -3.88 16.65
N HIS A 114 -5.07 -5.15 16.96
CA HIS A 114 -5.60 -6.13 16.02
C HIS A 114 -6.28 -7.28 16.77
N CYS A 115 -7.06 -8.08 16.04
CA CYS A 115 -7.58 -9.34 16.59
C CYS A 115 -6.46 -10.41 16.69
N SER A 116 -6.16 -10.87 17.91
CA SER A 116 -4.97 -11.69 18.21
C SER A 116 -5.14 -13.20 17.94
N ASN A 117 -6.37 -13.67 17.68
CA ASN A 117 -6.70 -15.11 17.61
C ASN A 117 -7.12 -15.53 16.20
N GLN A 118 -6.31 -15.23 15.18
CA GLN A 118 -6.58 -15.64 13.80
C GLN A 118 -5.55 -16.63 13.28
N ASP A 119 -6.02 -17.75 12.73
CA ASP A 119 -5.18 -18.62 11.92
C ASP A 119 -5.13 -18.10 10.49
N LEU A 120 -4.01 -17.48 10.13
CA LEU A 120 -3.76 -16.92 8.80
C LEU A 120 -2.81 -17.80 7.97
N SER A 121 -2.45 -19.00 8.46
CA SER A 121 -1.44 -19.87 7.83
C SER A 121 -1.85 -20.42 6.46
N ARG A 122 -3.15 -20.50 6.19
CA ARG A 122 -3.72 -21.04 4.94
C ARG A 122 -3.91 -19.99 3.84
N VAL A 123 -3.74 -18.71 4.19
CA VAL A 123 -3.99 -17.60 3.27
C VAL A 123 -2.94 -17.59 2.17
N LYS A 124 -3.39 -17.74 0.92
CA LYS A 124 -2.56 -17.66 -0.29
C LYS A 124 -2.76 -16.34 -1.02
N LEU A 125 -3.96 -15.78 -0.94
CA LEU A 125 -4.30 -14.48 -1.49
C LEU A 125 -4.70 -13.54 -0.34
N PHE A 126 -3.92 -12.50 -0.15
CA PHE A 126 -4.17 -11.47 0.85
C PHE A 126 -4.55 -10.16 0.19
N ILE A 127 -5.61 -9.50 0.66
CA ILE A 127 -6.03 -8.18 0.20
C ILE A 127 -5.97 -7.23 1.39
N GLY A 128 -5.12 -6.21 1.30
CA GLY A 128 -5.08 -5.11 2.23
C GLY A 128 -5.78 -3.88 1.68
N VAL A 129 -6.83 -3.45 2.37
CA VAL A 129 -7.62 -2.27 2.02
C VAL A 129 -7.19 -1.13 2.94
N LYS A 130 -6.64 -0.06 2.37
CA LYS A 130 -6.33 1.16 3.11
C LYS A 130 -7.60 1.98 3.27
N THR A 131 -7.88 2.39 4.50
CA THR A 131 -9.07 3.17 4.84
C THR A 131 -8.74 4.19 5.93
N VAL A 132 -9.70 5.04 6.28
CA VAL A 132 -9.59 6.01 7.37
C VAL A 132 -10.63 5.71 8.44
N ALA A 133 -10.36 6.12 9.68
CA ALA A 133 -11.13 5.70 10.85
C ALA A 133 -12.61 6.13 10.81
N THR A 134 -12.98 7.07 9.94
CA THR A 134 -14.34 7.55 9.75
C THR A 134 -15.11 6.81 8.64
N HIS A 135 -14.47 5.93 7.86
CA HIS A 135 -15.06 5.23 6.70
C HIS A 135 -15.71 3.88 7.05
N PHE A 136 -16.49 3.85 8.14
CA PHE A 136 -17.20 2.64 8.57
C PHE A 136 -18.14 2.08 7.50
N GLU A 137 -18.86 2.95 6.80
CA GLU A 137 -19.80 2.56 5.75
C GLU A 137 -19.11 1.93 4.55
N ALA A 138 -17.92 2.44 4.16
CA ALA A 138 -17.13 1.87 3.08
C ALA A 138 -16.60 0.47 3.44
N CYS A 139 -16.14 0.28 4.69
CA CYS A 139 -15.71 -1.02 5.19
C CYS A 139 -16.87 -2.02 5.19
N ASN A 140 -18.04 -1.64 5.72
CA ASN A 140 -19.22 -2.50 5.73
C ASN A 140 -19.71 -2.85 4.32
N THR A 141 -19.76 -1.87 3.42
CA THR A 141 -20.11 -2.10 2.01
C THR A 141 -19.15 -3.11 1.37
N THR A 142 -17.84 -2.98 1.63
CA THR A 142 -16.84 -3.93 1.13
C THR A 142 -17.08 -5.34 1.68
N ARG A 143 -17.31 -5.49 3.00
CA ARG A 143 -17.61 -6.76 3.67
C ARG A 143 -18.83 -7.46 3.08
N GLU A 144 -19.91 -6.70 2.84
CA GLU A 144 -21.19 -7.22 2.36
C GLU A 144 -21.20 -7.51 0.85
N THR A 145 -20.29 -6.89 0.09
CA THR A 145 -20.23 -7.04 -1.37
C THR A 145 -19.14 -8.02 -1.79
N TRP A 146 -18.03 -7.53 -2.35
CA TRP A 146 -17.03 -8.36 -2.99
C TRP A 146 -16.13 -9.11 -1.99
N ALA A 147 -15.91 -8.57 -0.79
CA ALA A 147 -15.10 -9.25 0.22
C ALA A 147 -15.82 -10.45 0.84
N SER A 148 -17.15 -10.52 0.75
CA SER A 148 -17.95 -11.67 1.22
C SER A 148 -17.54 -13.00 0.57
N PHE A 149 -16.89 -12.95 -0.60
CA PHE A 149 -16.31 -14.11 -1.27
C PHE A 149 -15.35 -14.89 -0.35
N GLN A 150 -14.61 -14.22 0.54
CA GLN A 150 -13.67 -14.88 1.46
C GLN A 150 -14.35 -15.88 2.42
N HIS A 151 -15.65 -15.72 2.72
CA HIS A 151 -16.37 -16.59 3.66
C HIS A 151 -16.38 -18.06 3.23
N ASN A 152 -16.35 -18.33 1.92
CA ASN A 152 -16.30 -19.68 1.36
C ASN A 152 -14.89 -20.09 0.88
N HIS A 153 -13.90 -19.21 1.06
CA HIS A 153 -12.55 -19.34 0.51
C HIS A 153 -11.49 -19.06 1.59
N PRO A 154 -11.15 -20.06 2.43
CA PRO A 154 -10.22 -19.89 3.55
C PRO A 154 -8.77 -19.59 3.12
N ASP A 155 -8.46 -19.73 1.84
CA ASP A 155 -7.19 -19.33 1.24
C ASP A 155 -7.15 -17.85 0.81
N VAL A 156 -8.25 -17.11 1.01
CA VAL A 156 -8.38 -15.68 0.76
C VAL A 156 -8.64 -14.94 2.07
N LYS A 157 -7.93 -13.83 2.30
CA LYS A 157 -8.19 -12.95 3.44
C LYS A 157 -8.18 -11.49 3.03
N VAL A 158 -9.23 -10.77 3.38
CA VAL A 158 -9.36 -9.31 3.25
C VAL A 158 -9.18 -8.70 4.63
N MET A 159 -8.32 -7.67 4.73
CA MET A 159 -8.10 -6.91 5.96
C MET A 159 -8.06 -5.41 5.68
N PHE A 160 -8.59 -4.62 6.61
CA PHE A 160 -8.64 -3.18 6.57
C PHE A 160 -7.55 -2.58 7.44
N PHE A 161 -6.89 -1.54 6.94
CA PHE A 161 -5.77 -0.87 7.59
C PHE A 161 -6.08 0.59 7.85
N LEU A 162 -5.95 0.96 9.13
CA LEU A 162 -6.26 2.29 9.65
C LEU A 162 -5.06 2.88 10.38
N GLY A 163 -4.83 4.19 10.20
CA GLY A 163 -3.89 4.91 11.06
C GLY A 163 -4.45 5.12 12.46
N GLU A 164 -3.55 5.43 13.40
CA GLU A 164 -3.91 5.80 14.77
C GLU A 164 -4.90 6.96 14.83
N VAL A 165 -5.73 6.91 15.88
CA VAL A 165 -6.78 7.86 16.15
C VAL A 165 -6.58 8.43 17.55
N GLU A 166 -6.57 9.76 17.67
CA GLU A 166 -6.44 10.44 18.96
C GLU A 166 -7.74 10.41 19.78
N ASP A 167 -8.89 10.36 19.10
CA ASP A 167 -10.21 10.31 19.73
C ASP A 167 -10.46 8.95 20.40
N LEU A 168 -10.52 8.98 21.73
CA LEU A 168 -10.78 7.80 22.57
C LEU A 168 -12.16 7.17 22.34
N GLN A 169 -13.18 7.96 22.02
CA GLN A 169 -14.51 7.42 21.74
C GLN A 169 -14.47 6.64 20.42
N LEU A 170 -13.87 7.22 19.40
CA LEU A 170 -13.70 6.56 18.11
C LEU A 170 -12.84 5.30 18.24
N LEU A 171 -11.74 5.36 19.01
CA LEU A 171 -10.89 4.20 19.29
C LEU A 171 -11.66 3.05 19.98
N ASN A 172 -12.55 3.35 20.92
CA ASN A 172 -13.36 2.32 21.57
C ASN A 172 -14.33 1.64 20.60
N HIS A 173 -14.94 2.40 19.68
CA HIS A 173 -15.80 1.83 18.63
C HIS A 173 -14.98 0.92 17.71
N LEU A 174 -13.79 1.35 17.29
CA LEU A 174 -12.89 0.56 16.46
C LEU A 174 -12.45 -0.73 17.16
N LYS A 175 -12.15 -0.69 18.47
CA LYS A 175 -11.83 -1.90 19.24
C LYS A 175 -12.99 -2.90 19.26
N LEU A 176 -14.23 -2.44 19.39
CA LEU A 176 -15.40 -3.30 19.31
C LEU A 176 -15.54 -3.92 17.90
N GLU A 177 -15.31 -3.14 16.85
CA GLU A 177 -15.32 -3.61 15.46
C GLU A 177 -14.23 -4.68 15.21
N ILE A 178 -13.01 -4.46 15.70
CA ILE A 178 -11.90 -5.43 15.63
C ILE A 178 -12.29 -6.77 16.24
N GLN A 179 -12.96 -6.75 17.40
CA GLN A 179 -13.41 -7.97 18.07
C GLN A 179 -14.59 -8.63 17.36
N ALA A 180 -15.47 -7.85 16.73
CA ALA A 180 -16.63 -8.37 16.02
C ALA A 180 -16.28 -9.02 14.68
N HIS A 181 -15.38 -8.39 13.91
CA HIS A 181 -15.10 -8.78 12.52
C HIS A 181 -13.73 -9.43 12.33
N CYS A 182 -12.75 -9.16 13.21
CA CYS A 182 -11.41 -9.70 13.09
C CYS A 182 -10.81 -9.51 11.68
N ASP A 183 -11.02 -8.34 11.09
CA ASP A 183 -10.48 -7.95 9.79
C ASP A 183 -9.85 -6.55 9.80
N LEU A 184 -9.93 -5.83 10.92
CA LEU A 184 -9.44 -4.47 11.07
C LEU A 184 -8.11 -4.44 11.86
N VAL A 185 -7.15 -3.63 11.40
CA VAL A 185 -5.84 -3.44 12.03
C VAL A 185 -5.53 -1.95 12.12
N ILE A 186 -5.22 -1.50 13.34
CA ILE A 186 -4.77 -0.13 13.61
C ILE A 186 -3.25 -0.11 13.64
N VAL A 187 -2.66 0.85 12.93
CA VAL A 187 -1.20 0.94 12.74
C VAL A 187 -0.64 2.34 13.02
N HIS A 188 0.61 2.40 13.49
CA HIS A 188 1.31 3.63 13.83
C HIS A 188 1.73 4.44 12.60
N GLY A 189 1.03 5.54 12.31
CA GLY A 189 1.28 6.34 11.11
C GLY A 189 0.71 5.64 9.86
N LEU A 190 -0.08 6.39 9.09
CA LEU A 190 -0.81 5.92 7.91
C LEU A 190 0.11 5.74 6.68
N ASP A 191 1.36 5.39 6.93
CA ASP A 191 2.39 5.27 5.93
C ASP A 191 2.43 3.82 5.41
N THR A 192 1.92 3.61 4.18
CA THR A 192 1.80 2.33 3.47
C THR A 192 3.12 1.56 3.34
N TYR A 193 4.27 2.20 3.60
CA TYR A 193 5.62 1.58 3.60
C TYR A 193 5.73 0.34 4.47
N GLN A 194 4.85 0.24 5.46
CA GLN A 194 4.87 -0.82 6.44
C GLN A 194 3.97 -2.00 6.05
N ASN A 195 3.32 -1.98 4.88
CA ASN A 195 2.51 -3.08 4.37
C ASN A 195 3.28 -4.40 4.25
N VAL A 196 4.60 -4.32 4.00
CA VAL A 196 5.46 -5.49 4.00
C VAL A 196 5.79 -5.95 5.43
N THR A 197 6.13 -5.02 6.31
CA THR A 197 6.39 -5.28 7.73
C THR A 197 5.19 -5.91 8.42
N MET A 198 4.00 -5.43 8.10
CA MET A 198 2.72 -5.81 8.67
C MET A 198 2.34 -7.25 8.34
N LYS A 199 2.61 -7.73 7.13
CA LYS A 199 2.42 -9.15 6.79
C LYS A 199 3.26 -10.04 7.70
N THR A 200 4.51 -9.66 7.92
CA THR A 200 5.42 -10.39 8.81
C THR A 200 4.92 -10.37 10.26
N GLN A 201 4.45 -9.21 10.75
CA GLN A 201 3.93 -9.07 12.13
C GLN A 201 2.58 -9.76 12.35
N LEU A 202 1.74 -9.86 11.31
CA LEU A 202 0.49 -10.64 11.32
C LEU A 202 0.71 -12.15 11.11
N GLY A 203 1.96 -12.60 10.90
CA GLY A 203 2.26 -14.01 10.59
C GLY A 203 1.74 -14.46 9.22
N LEU A 204 1.48 -13.52 8.31
CA LEU A 204 1.00 -13.75 6.95
C LEU A 204 2.17 -14.07 6.01
N ASN A 205 2.01 -15.13 5.23
CA ASN A 205 2.95 -15.46 4.15
C ASN A 205 2.24 -15.81 2.84
N PRO A 206 1.39 -14.91 2.31
CA PRO A 206 0.59 -15.18 1.13
C PRO A 206 1.46 -15.27 -0.12
N VAL A 207 1.03 -16.12 -1.06
CA VAL A 207 1.66 -16.25 -2.39
C VAL A 207 1.50 -14.95 -3.18
N VAL A 208 0.34 -14.32 -3.05
CA VAL A 208 0.00 -13.06 -3.71
C VAL A 208 -0.66 -12.13 -2.71
N SER A 209 -0.22 -10.87 -2.69
CA SER A 209 -0.89 -9.81 -1.96
C SER A 209 -1.40 -8.74 -2.92
N MET A 210 -2.56 -8.16 -2.64
CA MET A 210 -3.05 -6.95 -3.28
C MET A 210 -3.21 -5.86 -2.24
N ILE A 211 -2.76 -4.65 -2.55
CA ILE A 211 -3.03 -3.46 -1.75
C ILE A 211 -3.91 -2.53 -2.58
N MET A 212 -4.96 -1.99 -1.98
CA MET A 212 -5.92 -1.10 -2.64
C MET A 212 -6.50 -0.08 -1.64
N ASP A 213 -7.17 0.95 -2.17
CA ASP A 213 -7.94 1.91 -1.39
C ASP A 213 -9.39 1.41 -1.16
N ASP A 214 -10.08 1.96 -0.16
CA ASP A 214 -11.44 1.56 0.25
C ASP A 214 -12.56 2.06 -0.67
N ASP A 215 -12.25 2.94 -1.62
CA ASP A 215 -13.14 3.45 -2.65
C ASP A 215 -13.14 2.60 -3.94
N SER A 216 -12.43 1.47 -3.91
CA SER A 216 -12.18 0.64 -5.09
C SER A 216 -12.95 -0.69 -5.04
N TYR A 217 -13.44 -1.14 -6.20
CA TYR A 217 -14.11 -2.45 -6.35
C TYR A 217 -13.16 -3.50 -6.91
N LEU A 218 -13.18 -4.70 -6.34
CA LEU A 218 -12.40 -5.84 -6.81
C LEU A 218 -13.30 -7.01 -7.21
N ASN A 219 -13.15 -7.51 -8.45
CA ASN A 219 -13.70 -8.81 -8.83
C ASN A 219 -12.84 -9.94 -8.22
N LEU A 220 -13.05 -10.18 -6.93
CA LEU A 220 -12.25 -11.10 -6.14
C LEU A 220 -12.35 -12.55 -6.63
N GLN A 221 -13.51 -12.95 -7.15
CA GLN A 221 -13.72 -14.26 -7.77
C GLN A 221 -12.82 -14.47 -8.99
N GLN A 222 -12.76 -13.48 -9.90
CA GLN A 222 -11.91 -13.58 -11.09
C GLN A 222 -10.42 -13.56 -10.72
N LEU A 223 -10.02 -12.72 -9.77
CA LEU A 223 -8.64 -12.67 -9.30
C LEU A 223 -8.22 -14.01 -8.66
N HIS A 224 -9.06 -14.56 -7.78
CA HIS A 224 -8.84 -15.88 -7.17
C HIS A 224 -8.71 -16.98 -8.21
N HIS A 225 -9.56 -16.97 -9.24
CA HIS A 225 -9.50 -17.92 -10.35
C HIS A 225 -8.15 -17.84 -11.09
N LEU A 226 -7.70 -16.62 -11.43
CA LEU A 226 -6.43 -16.40 -12.15
C LEU A 226 -5.21 -16.86 -11.34
N ILE A 227 -5.21 -16.62 -10.03
CA ILE A 227 -4.13 -17.05 -9.11
C ILE A 227 -4.15 -18.58 -8.96
N SER A 228 -5.32 -19.16 -8.69
CA SER A 228 -5.47 -20.59 -8.42
C SER A 228 -5.05 -21.46 -9.60
N HIS A 229 -5.28 -20.98 -10.83
CA HIS A 229 -4.93 -21.69 -12.06
C HIS A 229 -3.53 -21.30 -12.60
N ARG A 230 -2.75 -20.48 -11.86
CA ARG A 230 -1.44 -19.95 -12.30
C ARG A 230 -1.49 -19.30 -13.69
N LEU A 231 -2.62 -18.69 -14.02
CA LEU A 231 -2.84 -17.97 -15.28
C LEU A 231 -2.20 -16.58 -15.24
N LEU A 232 -1.97 -16.09 -14.02
CA LEU A 232 -0.93 -15.13 -13.73
C LEU A 232 0.44 -15.82 -14.00
N ALA A 233 0.98 -15.60 -15.22
CA ALA A 233 2.13 -16.28 -15.82
C ALA A 233 3.36 -16.52 -14.89
N ARG A 234 4.22 -17.49 -15.20
CA ARG A 234 5.44 -17.78 -14.42
C ARG A 234 6.50 -16.65 -14.30
N PRO A 235 6.56 -15.58 -15.12
CA PRO A 235 7.49 -14.46 -14.91
C PRO A 235 7.14 -13.53 -13.73
N PHE A 236 6.12 -13.86 -12.93
CA PHE A 236 5.58 -12.99 -11.88
C PHE A 236 6.54 -12.78 -10.70
N ASP A 237 7.53 -13.64 -10.45
CA ASP A 237 8.36 -13.53 -9.24
C ASP A 237 9.18 -12.22 -9.16
N ASN A 238 9.37 -11.52 -10.29
CA ASN A 238 10.14 -10.27 -10.38
C ASN A 238 9.33 -9.09 -10.94
N ALA A 239 7.99 -9.14 -10.89
CA ALA A 239 7.14 -8.08 -11.42
C ALA A 239 5.99 -7.70 -10.48
N LEU A 240 5.73 -6.40 -10.39
CA LEU A 240 4.54 -5.84 -9.74
C LEU A 240 3.47 -5.62 -10.81
N ILE A 241 2.20 -5.76 -10.46
CA ILE A 241 1.09 -5.62 -11.42
C ILE A 241 0.09 -4.58 -10.94
N GLY A 242 -0.33 -3.69 -11.83
CA GLY A 242 -1.29 -2.64 -11.50
C GLY A 242 -1.44 -1.66 -12.64
N PHE A 243 -2.06 -0.52 -12.37
CA PHE A 243 -2.16 0.57 -13.33
C PHE A 243 -0.87 1.39 -13.33
N ILE A 244 -0.14 1.43 -14.45
CA ILE A 244 1.16 2.10 -14.53
C ILE A 244 1.00 3.59 -14.79
N PHE A 245 1.71 4.38 -13.99
CA PHE A 245 1.89 5.83 -14.09
C PHE A 245 3.41 6.11 -14.08
N GLY A 246 3.85 7.26 -14.58
CA GLY A 246 5.30 7.60 -14.61
C GLY A 246 5.93 7.56 -16.00
N GLY A 247 7.21 7.97 -16.10
CA GLY A 247 7.98 8.09 -17.35
C GLY A 247 8.86 6.87 -17.69
N GLU A 248 9.73 6.98 -18.71
CA GLU A 248 10.52 5.87 -19.27
C GLU A 248 11.59 5.28 -18.32
N ILE A 249 11.88 3.99 -18.52
CA ILE A 249 12.82 3.18 -17.70
C ILE A 249 14.26 3.60 -18.00
N HIS A 250 14.98 4.11 -17.00
CA HIS A 250 16.42 4.39 -17.10
C HIS A 250 17.21 3.61 -16.06
N PHE A 251 17.81 2.49 -16.48
CA PHE A 251 18.78 1.76 -15.66
C PHE A 251 19.99 2.65 -15.36
N GLY A 252 20.33 2.81 -14.07
CA GLY A 252 21.58 3.47 -13.65
C GLY A 252 21.49 4.96 -13.30
N MET A 253 20.28 5.53 -13.14
CA MET A 253 20.16 6.88 -12.58
C MET A 253 20.60 6.90 -11.10
N GLN A 254 21.57 7.75 -10.78
CA GLN A 254 21.84 8.15 -9.41
C GLN A 254 20.72 9.08 -8.95
N TRP A 255 19.86 8.57 -8.08
CA TRP A 255 18.79 9.35 -7.46
C TRP A 255 19.39 10.26 -6.38
N GLU A 256 19.53 11.56 -6.67
CA GLU A 256 19.91 12.56 -5.65
C GLU A 256 18.70 12.90 -4.77
N LEU A 257 18.34 11.94 -3.90
CA LEU A 257 17.48 12.19 -2.76
C LEU A 257 18.33 12.92 -1.69
N GLN A 258 18.01 14.19 -1.41
CA GLN A 258 18.70 15.00 -0.39
C GLN A 258 18.21 14.74 1.02
#